data_AF-A0A7S1TY36-F1
#
_entry.id   AF-A0A7S1TY36-F1
#
_cell.length_a   1.000
_cell.length_b   1.000
_cell.length_c   1.000
_cell.angle_alpha   90.00
_cell.angle_beta   90.00
_cell.angle_gamma   90.00
#
_symmetry.space_group_name_H-M   'P 1'
#
loop_
_entity.id
_entity.type
_entity.pdbx_description
1 polymer ?
#
loop_
_entity_poly.entity_id
_entity_poly.type
_entity_poly.pdbx_seq_one_letter_code
_entity_poly.pdbx_strand_id
1 'polypeptide(L)'
;MKPAYKFTNLFGKIMDYKIKGEDELRGLYAAKGDPKLTYTIVRPGGLTEEPLKGVKGIALNQGDEFIGRIGREDVAAVCVEAISQKSAANAIIEAYDRDTAQPLVKGAAPTRQRLGDTWDEMFAGVSAN
;
A
#
# COMPACT_ATOMS: atom_id res chain seq x y z
N MET A 1 -3.55 -15.79 9.22
CA MET A 1 -3.26 -15.74 7.76
C MET A 1 -4.54 -15.33 7.03
N LYS A 2 -4.56 -14.16 6.36
CA LYS A 2 -5.77 -13.62 5.71
C LYS A 2 -6.19 -14.48 4.50
N PRO A 3 -7.50 -14.58 4.18
CA PRO A 3 -8.00 -15.49 3.14
C PRO A 3 -7.37 -15.31 1.75
N ALA A 4 -7.12 -14.07 1.34
CA ALA A 4 -6.48 -13.74 0.05
C ALA A 4 -5.05 -14.31 -0.10
N TYR A 5 -4.32 -14.48 1.01
CA TYR A 5 -2.95 -15.02 0.99
C TYR A 5 -2.88 -16.54 0.78
N LYS A 6 -4.03 -17.25 0.82
CA LYS A 6 -4.06 -18.70 0.58
C LYS A 6 -3.78 -19.06 -0.87
N PHE A 7 -4.20 -18.24 -1.83
CA PHE A 7 -4.01 -18.51 -3.26
C PHE A 7 -2.57 -18.27 -3.73
N THR A 8 -1.93 -17.20 -3.25
CA THR A 8 -0.54 -16.87 -3.60
C THR A 8 0.49 -17.71 -2.85
N ASN A 9 0.15 -18.26 -1.68
CA ASN A 9 1.03 -19.21 -0.96
C ASN A 9 1.02 -20.63 -1.53
N LEU A 10 0.22 -20.91 -2.58
CA LEU A 10 0.24 -22.20 -3.28
C LEU A 10 1.61 -22.48 -3.96
N PHE A 11 2.41 -21.43 -4.21
CA PHE A 11 3.77 -21.52 -4.72
C PHE A 11 4.80 -20.97 -3.71
N GLY A 12 5.04 -21.68 -2.60
CA GLY A 12 6.26 -21.50 -1.82
C GLY A 12 6.26 -20.41 -0.74
N LYS A 13 5.14 -20.15 -0.05
CA LYS A 13 5.05 -19.24 1.12
C LYS A 13 5.48 -17.79 0.86
N ILE A 14 5.38 -17.31 -0.39
CA ILE A 14 5.83 -15.98 -0.79
C ILE A 14 5.28 -14.84 0.09
N MET A 15 4.01 -14.91 0.51
CA MET A 15 3.41 -13.85 1.33
C MET A 15 3.92 -13.88 2.76
N ASP A 16 4.23 -15.05 3.30
CA ASP A 16 4.82 -15.17 4.64
C ASP A 16 6.21 -14.52 4.66
N TYR A 17 7.00 -14.71 3.61
CA TYR A 17 8.30 -14.07 3.48
C TYR A 17 8.22 -12.56 3.26
N LYS A 18 7.22 -12.08 2.51
CA LYS A 18 6.98 -10.64 2.37
C LYS A 18 6.65 -9.99 3.72
N ILE A 19 5.73 -10.58 4.49
CA ILE A 19 5.40 -10.08 5.84
C ILE A 19 6.62 -10.12 6.76
N LYS A 20 7.41 -11.19 6.75
CA LYS A 20 8.66 -11.24 7.54
C LYS A 20 9.65 -10.14 7.15
N GLY A 21 9.79 -9.84 5.85
CA GLY A 21 10.64 -8.76 5.37
C GLY A 21 10.16 -7.39 5.82
N GLU A 22 8.85 -7.16 5.78
CA GLU A 22 8.24 -5.95 6.33
C GLU A 22 8.49 -5.85 7.84
N ASP A 23 8.26 -6.92 8.61
CA ASP A 23 8.48 -6.95 10.05
C ASP A 23 9.95 -6.65 10.42
N GLU A 24 10.90 -7.26 9.73
CA GLU A 24 12.34 -7.05 9.94
C GLU A 24 12.76 -5.61 9.59
N LEU A 25 12.29 -5.07 8.45
CA LEU A 25 12.56 -3.68 8.07
C LEU A 25 12.11 -2.71 9.17
N ARG A 26 10.89 -2.89 9.67
CA ARG A 26 10.34 -2.06 10.76
C ARG A 26 11.17 -2.19 12.03
N GLY A 27 11.56 -3.41 12.40
CA GLY A 27 12.43 -3.68 13.56
C GLY A 27 13.78 -2.99 13.45
N LEU A 28 14.44 -3.08 12.29
CA LEU A 28 15.73 -2.46 12.04
C LEU A 28 15.67 -0.93 12.13
N TYR A 29 14.65 -0.31 11.52
CA TYR A 29 14.48 1.15 11.56
C TYR A 29 14.14 1.65 12.98
N ALA A 30 13.28 0.93 13.71
CA ALA A 30 13.00 1.26 15.11
C ALA A 30 14.25 1.14 16.00
N ALA A 31 15.05 0.09 15.83
CA ALA A 31 16.27 -0.13 16.60
C ALA A 31 17.37 0.91 16.34
N LYS A 32 17.39 1.56 15.16
CA LYS A 32 18.34 2.64 14.87
C LYS A 32 18.10 3.88 15.75
N GLY A 33 16.84 4.14 16.13
CA GLY A 33 16.48 5.28 16.99
C GLY A 33 16.72 6.66 16.38
N ASP A 34 17.05 6.76 15.08
CA ASP A 34 17.20 8.02 14.37
C ASP A 34 15.85 8.44 13.77
N PRO A 35 15.20 9.51 14.26
CA PRO A 35 13.90 9.95 13.74
C PRO A 35 13.94 10.44 12.28
N LYS A 36 15.13 10.66 11.70
CA LYS A 36 15.29 11.01 10.29
C LYS A 36 15.31 9.80 9.36
N LEU A 37 15.57 8.60 9.89
CA LEU A 37 15.48 7.37 9.14
C LEU A 37 14.05 6.83 9.24
N THR A 38 13.34 6.90 8.12
CA THR A 38 11.97 6.42 8.02
C THR A 38 11.82 5.50 6.82
N TYR A 39 10.79 4.68 6.84
CA TYR A 39 10.44 3.79 5.73
C TYR A 39 9.01 4.06 5.27
N THR A 40 8.70 3.66 4.04
CA THR A 40 7.34 3.49 3.57
C THR A 40 7.22 2.12 2.91
N ILE A 41 6.25 1.33 3.32
CA ILE A 41 5.96 0.04 2.69
C ILE A 41 4.74 0.23 1.79
N VAL A 42 4.93 0.03 0.48
CA VAL A 42 3.85 0.06 -0.51
C VAL A 42 3.43 -1.38 -0.81
N ARG A 43 2.15 -1.68 -0.55
CA ARG A 43 1.50 -2.96 -0.84
C ARG A 43 0.57 -2.79 -2.05
N PRO A 44 1.08 -2.91 -3.29
CA PRO A 44 0.22 -2.77 -4.46
C PRO A 44 -0.75 -3.94 -4.57
N GLY A 45 -1.90 -3.67 -5.21
CA GLY A 45 -2.80 -4.70 -5.70
C GLY A 45 -2.17 -5.57 -6.80
N GLY A 46 -2.99 -6.38 -7.46
CA GLY A 46 -2.54 -7.19 -8.59
C GLY A 46 -1.96 -6.34 -9.72
N LEU A 47 -0.68 -6.54 -10.05
CA LEU A 47 0.02 -5.73 -11.05
C LEU A 47 -0.55 -5.94 -12.46
N THR A 48 -0.65 -4.85 -13.23
CA THR A 48 -1.08 -4.83 -14.64
C THR A 48 -0.07 -4.06 -15.50
N GLU A 49 -0.25 -4.13 -16.82
CA GLU A 49 0.47 -3.31 -17.83
C GLU A 49 -0.41 -2.16 -18.34
N GLU A 50 -1.46 -1.79 -17.61
CA GLU A 50 -2.30 -0.65 -18.00
C GLU A 50 -1.49 0.65 -17.88
N PRO A 51 -1.72 1.62 -18.78
CA PRO A 51 -1.03 2.89 -18.77
C PRO A 51 -1.34 3.68 -17.48
N LEU A 52 -0.41 4.57 -17.12
CA LEU A 52 -0.56 5.49 -15.98
C LEU A 52 -1.94 6.17 -15.96
N LYS A 53 -2.69 5.94 -14.87
CA LYS A 53 -3.95 6.67 -14.61
C LYS A 53 -3.72 7.91 -13.74
N GLY A 54 -2.60 7.94 -13.01
CA GLY A 54 -2.19 9.02 -12.14
C GLY A 54 -3.03 9.11 -10.87
N VAL A 55 -2.80 10.16 -10.08
CA VAL A 55 -3.39 10.33 -8.75
C VAL A 55 -4.92 10.20 -8.75
N LYS A 56 -5.59 10.65 -9.82
CA LYS A 56 -7.06 10.59 -9.98
C LYS A 56 -7.61 9.21 -10.32
N GLY A 57 -6.77 8.28 -10.75
CA GLY A 57 -7.17 6.92 -11.11
C GLY A 57 -6.92 5.88 -10.02
N ILE A 58 -6.19 6.23 -8.96
CA ILE A 58 -5.81 5.28 -7.90
C ILE A 58 -6.30 5.71 -6.52
N ALA A 59 -6.39 4.76 -5.60
CA ALA A 59 -6.69 4.99 -4.20
C ALA A 59 -5.55 4.46 -3.33
N LEU A 60 -5.32 5.14 -2.20
CA LEU A 60 -4.52 4.60 -1.10
C LEU A 60 -5.44 4.10 0.01
N ASN A 61 -5.05 3.04 0.71
CA ASN A 61 -5.78 2.54 1.88
C ASN A 61 -4.82 2.01 2.95
N GLN A 62 -5.34 1.75 4.15
CA GLN A 62 -4.60 1.11 5.25
C GLN A 62 -5.55 0.21 6.04
N GLY A 63 -5.14 -1.03 6.29
CA GLY A 63 -5.88 -1.98 7.15
C GLY A 63 -6.14 -3.34 6.50
N ASP A 64 -5.70 -3.51 5.26
CA ASP A 64 -5.96 -4.64 4.37
C ASP A 64 -7.47 -4.96 4.32
N GLU A 65 -8.27 -3.95 4.02
CA GLU A 65 -9.74 -4.06 3.93
C GLU A 65 -10.21 -4.38 2.51
N PHE A 66 -9.44 -3.94 1.51
CA PHE A 66 -9.78 -4.01 0.09
C PHE A 66 -8.67 -4.67 -0.71
N ILE A 67 -9.06 -5.27 -1.82
CA ILE A 67 -8.16 -5.77 -2.86
C ILE A 67 -8.49 -5.08 -4.17
N GLY A 68 -7.50 -4.96 -5.05
CA GLY A 68 -7.68 -4.40 -6.38
C GLY A 68 -6.51 -4.76 -7.27
N ARG A 69 -6.42 -4.10 -8.41
CA ARG A 69 -5.33 -4.18 -9.39
C ARG A 69 -4.70 -2.81 -9.57
N ILE A 70 -3.50 -2.72 -10.12
CA ILE A 70 -2.84 -1.42 -10.38
C ILE A 70 -1.80 -1.56 -11.49
N GLY A 71 -1.71 -0.55 -12.35
CA GLY A 71 -0.66 -0.45 -13.37
C GLY A 71 0.72 -0.26 -12.73
N ARG A 72 1.75 -0.87 -13.31
CA ARG A 72 3.12 -0.72 -12.78
C ARG A 72 3.62 0.72 -12.77
N GLU A 73 3.19 1.53 -13.74
CA GLU A 73 3.51 2.95 -13.81
C GLU A 73 2.92 3.73 -12.62
N ASP A 74 1.67 3.42 -12.22
CA ASP A 74 1.05 4.04 -11.05
C ASP A 74 1.71 3.59 -9.74
N VAL A 75 2.16 2.32 -9.63
CA VAL A 75 2.95 1.87 -8.48
C VAL A 75 4.25 2.67 -8.36
N ALA A 76 4.95 2.87 -9.48
CA ALA A 76 6.17 3.67 -9.51
C ALA A 76 5.90 5.12 -9.06
N ALA A 77 4.81 5.73 -9.54
CA ALA A 77 4.41 7.07 -9.13
C ALA A 77 4.15 7.15 -7.61
N VAL A 78 3.41 6.21 -7.03
CA VAL A 78 3.17 6.15 -5.57
C VAL A 78 4.49 6.07 -4.79
N CYS A 79 5.44 5.24 -5.24
CA CYS A 79 6.74 5.10 -4.58
C CYS A 79 7.56 6.39 -4.63
N VAL A 80 7.59 7.09 -5.78
CA VAL A 80 8.32 8.36 -5.94
C VAL A 80 7.72 9.44 -5.05
N GLU A 81 6.40 9.58 -5.08
CA GLU A 81 5.70 10.62 -4.33
C GLU A 81 5.82 10.40 -2.82
N ALA A 82 5.72 9.16 -2.35
CA ALA A 82 5.85 8.82 -0.93
C ALA A 82 7.16 9.35 -0.29
N ILE A 83 8.26 9.46 -1.04
CA ILE A 83 9.55 9.96 -0.52
C ILE A 83 9.43 11.40 0.02
N SER A 84 8.59 12.22 -0.61
CA SER A 84 8.43 13.63 -0.24
C SER A 84 7.30 13.86 0.78
N GLN A 85 6.53 12.81 1.10
CA GLN A 85 5.33 12.92 1.92
C GLN A 85 5.65 12.60 3.38
N LYS A 86 5.57 13.61 4.25
CA LYS A 86 5.80 13.42 5.69
C LYS A 86 4.83 12.42 6.32
N SER A 87 3.59 12.35 5.83
CA SER A 87 2.58 11.39 6.30
C SER A 87 2.90 9.94 5.91
N ALA A 88 3.76 9.72 4.91
CA ALA A 88 4.20 8.39 4.51
C ALA A 88 5.33 7.82 5.38
N ALA A 89 5.90 8.64 6.29
CA ALA A 89 6.95 8.21 7.21
C ALA A 89 6.45 7.12 8.15
N ASN A 90 7.16 5.98 8.18
CA ASN A 90 6.83 4.77 8.95
C ASN A 90 5.44 4.21 8.64
N ALA A 91 4.91 4.51 7.45
CA ALA A 91 3.59 4.07 7.03
C ALA A 91 3.66 2.78 6.19
N ILE A 92 2.58 2.02 6.26
CA ILE A 92 2.26 0.96 5.30
C ILE A 92 1.01 1.40 4.57
N ILE A 93 1.07 1.43 3.24
CA ILE A 93 -0.04 1.85 2.38
C ILE A 93 -0.37 0.74 1.38
N GLU A 94 -1.66 0.51 1.18
CA GLU A 94 -2.19 -0.29 0.08
C GLU A 94 -2.48 0.64 -1.09
N ALA A 95 -2.13 0.23 -2.31
CA ALA A 95 -2.36 1.04 -3.52
C ALA A 95 -3.06 0.21 -4.60
N TYR A 96 -4.17 0.72 -5.12
CA TYR A 96 -4.95 0.07 -6.16
C TYR A 96 -5.68 1.09 -7.03
N ASP A 97 -5.99 0.70 -8.26
CA ASP A 97 -6.94 1.37 -9.13
C ASP A 97 -8.31 1.40 -8.47
N ARG A 98 -8.89 2.61 -8.41
CA ARG A 98 -10.18 2.92 -7.77
C ARG A 98 -11.29 2.01 -8.28
N ASP A 99 -11.30 1.75 -9.59
CA ASP A 99 -12.40 1.07 -10.26
C ASP A 99 -12.35 -0.45 -10.11
N THR A 100 -11.22 -0.97 -9.62
CA THR A 100 -11.02 -2.42 -9.42
C THR A 100 -11.15 -2.85 -7.96
N ALA A 101 -11.36 -1.90 -7.06
CA ALA A 101 -11.40 -2.12 -5.62
C ALA A 101 -12.60 -2.98 -5.22
N GLN A 102 -12.35 -4.07 -4.50
CA GLN A 102 -13.37 -4.93 -3.92
C GLN A 102 -13.09 -5.17 -2.44
N PRO A 103 -14.13 -5.13 -1.58
CA PRO A 103 -13.94 -5.37 -0.16
C PRO A 103 -13.61 -6.84 0.10
N LEU A 104 -12.71 -7.11 1.03
CA LEU A 104 -12.43 -8.47 1.50
C LEU A 104 -13.61 -9.07 2.27
N VAL A 105 -14.41 -8.23 2.92
CA VAL A 105 -15.67 -8.61 3.57
C VAL A 105 -16.82 -8.07 2.74
N LYS A 106 -17.67 -8.96 2.23
CA LYS A 106 -18.80 -8.58 1.37
C LYS A 106 -19.65 -7.49 2.02
N GLY A 107 -19.81 -6.37 1.32
CA GLY A 107 -20.63 -5.23 1.75
C GLY A 107 -19.94 -4.25 2.71
N ALA A 108 -18.68 -4.49 3.09
CA ALA A 108 -17.91 -3.52 3.87
C ALA A 108 -17.53 -2.30 3.01
N ALA A 109 -17.59 -1.12 3.62
CA ALA A 109 -17.03 0.11 3.07
C ALA A 109 -15.58 0.29 3.55
N PRO A 110 -14.71 0.99 2.79
CA PRO A 110 -13.37 1.27 3.26
C PRO A 110 -13.41 2.28 4.40
N THR A 111 -12.63 2.03 5.46
CA THR A 111 -12.58 2.93 6.63
C THR A 111 -11.40 3.90 6.56
N ARG A 112 -10.35 3.56 5.81
CA ARG A 112 -9.13 4.37 5.68
C ARG A 112 -8.71 4.59 4.23
N GLN A 113 -9.65 4.52 3.28
CA GLN A 113 -9.36 4.85 1.89
C GLN A 113 -9.18 6.36 1.73
N ARG A 114 -8.23 6.72 0.88
CA ARG A 114 -7.95 8.09 0.45
C ARG A 114 -8.05 8.15 -1.06
N LEU A 115 -8.67 9.23 -1.51
CA LEU A 115 -8.78 9.65 -2.88
C LEU A 115 -8.31 11.10 -2.91
N GLY A 116 -7.80 11.55 -4.05
CA GLY A 116 -7.33 12.93 -4.20
C GLY A 116 -7.29 13.36 -5.65
N ASP A 117 -7.31 14.66 -5.86
CA ASP A 117 -6.98 15.30 -7.12
C ASP A 117 -5.48 15.62 -7.23
N THR A 118 -4.79 15.68 -6.08
CA THR A 118 -3.33 15.86 -5.97
C THR A 118 -2.70 14.80 -5.06
N TRP A 119 -1.37 14.63 -5.15
CA TRP A 119 -0.65 13.69 -4.30
C TRP A 119 -0.68 14.09 -2.83
N ASP A 120 -0.57 15.39 -2.52
CA ASP A 120 -0.66 15.89 -1.15
C ASP A 120 -2.03 15.54 -0.51
N GLU A 121 -3.12 15.71 -1.25
CA GLU A 121 -4.46 15.28 -0.81
C GLU A 121 -4.54 13.76 -0.63
N MET A 122 -4.00 12.99 -1.58
CA MET A 122 -4.01 11.53 -1.54
C MET A 122 -3.27 10.98 -0.30
N PHE A 123 -2.14 11.59 0.05
CA PHE A 123 -1.33 11.21 1.20
C PHE A 123 -1.79 11.87 2.51
N ALA A 124 -2.73 12.82 2.46
CA ALA A 124 -3.27 13.46 3.66
C ALA A 124 -3.92 12.42 4.58
N GLY A 125 -3.49 12.44 5.86
CA GLY A 125 -4.01 11.52 6.87
C GLY A 125 -3.55 10.07 6.73
N VAL A 126 -2.62 9.74 5.83
CA VAL A 126 -1.81 8.51 5.96
C VAL A 126 -1.09 8.57 7.30
N SER A 127 -1.08 7.46 8.04
CA SER A 127 -0.42 7.40 9.34
C SER A 127 0.61 6.27 9.38
N ALA A 128 1.57 6.42 10.28
CA ALA A 128 2.42 5.31 10.70
C ALA A 128 1.57 4.13 11.22
N ASN A 129 2.15 2.93 11.13
CA ASN A 129 1.55 1.68 11.64
C ASN A 129 2.40 1.04 12.73
#